data_AF-A0A9P7C4B0-F1
#
_entry.id   AF-A0A9P7C4B0-F1
#
_cell.length_a   1.000
_cell.length_b   1.000
_cell.length_c   1.000
_cell.angle_alpha   90.00
_cell.angle_beta   90.00
_cell.angle_gamma   90.00
#
_symmetry.space_group_name_H-M   'P 1'
#
loop_
_entity.id
_entity.type
_entity.pdbx_description
1 polymer ?
#
loop_
_entity_poly.entity_id
_entity_poly.type
_entity_poly.pdbx_seq_one_letter_code
_entity_poly.pdbx_strand_id
1 'polypeptide(L)'
;MAPKDLSGPALAQWIYRENVALIRRADMVMANLNAFRGAEPDSGTAFEVGYAIACGKPVWGYTGQAGSLVDQVAVGAAADDGVSRMVDAEGYTVEDFGLNLHLMLACSARIVVGKASDCLARMAEDASR
;
A
#
# COMPACT_ATOMS: atom_id res chain seq x y z
N MET A 1 -8.02 10.21 21.79
CA MET A 1 -8.35 8.90 22.40
C MET A 1 -9.81 8.61 22.12
N ALA A 2 -10.17 7.35 21.87
CA ALA A 2 -11.56 6.98 21.59
C ALA A 2 -12.47 7.23 22.81
N PRO A 3 -13.75 7.61 22.59
CA PRO A 3 -14.74 7.72 23.65
C PRO A 3 -14.90 6.37 24.38
N LYS A 4 -14.90 6.40 25.71
CA LYS A 4 -14.93 5.19 26.55
C LYS A 4 -16.28 4.47 26.54
N ASP A 5 -17.33 5.16 26.12
CA ASP A 5 -18.71 4.69 26.02
C ASP A 5 -19.02 3.97 24.70
N LEU A 6 -18.13 4.07 23.69
CA LEU A 6 -18.31 3.37 22.41
C LEU A 6 -17.67 1.99 22.43
N SER A 7 -18.37 1.01 21.84
CA SER A 7 -17.85 -0.34 21.63
C SER A 7 -18.42 -0.96 20.34
N GLY A 8 -17.84 -2.09 19.92
CA GLY A 8 -18.31 -2.85 18.76
C GLY A 8 -18.39 -2.02 17.47
N PRO A 9 -19.47 -2.16 16.67
CA PRO A 9 -19.63 -1.44 15.41
C PRO A 9 -19.58 0.09 15.53
N ALA A 10 -20.09 0.65 16.63
CA ALA A 10 -20.08 2.11 16.84
C ALA A 10 -18.66 2.65 17.04
N LEU A 11 -17.83 1.93 17.80
CA LEU A 11 -16.42 2.26 17.97
C LEU A 11 -15.66 2.13 16.64
N ALA A 12 -15.92 1.08 15.85
CA ALA A 12 -15.29 0.90 14.55
C ALA A 12 -15.61 2.05 13.59
N GLN A 13 -16.89 2.46 13.51
CA GLN A 13 -17.31 3.60 12.69
C GLN A 13 -16.66 4.91 13.15
N TRP A 14 -16.48 5.10 14.45
CA TRP A 14 -15.79 6.25 15.01
C TRP A 14 -14.31 6.25 14.60
N ILE A 15 -13.58 5.14 14.80
CA ILE A 15 -12.16 5.01 14.42
C ILE A 15 -11.97 5.32 12.93
N TYR A 16 -12.79 4.72 12.07
CA TYR A 16 -12.75 4.99 10.63
C TYR A 16 -12.89 6.48 10.30
N ARG A 17 -13.87 7.16 10.91
CA ARG A 17 -14.11 8.59 10.69
C ARG A 17 -12.92 9.43 11.14
N GLU A 18 -12.32 9.10 12.27
CA GLU A 18 -11.16 9.82 12.79
C GLU A 18 -9.92 9.60 11.93
N ASN A 19 -9.62 8.38 11.47
CA ASN A 19 -8.51 8.14 10.54
C ASN A 19 -8.69 8.94 9.24
N VAL A 20 -9.89 8.91 8.66
CA VAL A 20 -10.20 9.71 7.45
C VAL A 20 -10.06 11.21 7.72
N ALA A 21 -10.48 11.69 8.89
CA ALA A 21 -10.32 13.09 9.27
C ALA A 21 -8.84 13.49 9.44
N LEU A 22 -8.00 12.60 9.98
CA LEU A 22 -6.56 12.81 10.08
C LEU A 22 -5.92 12.89 8.70
N ILE A 23 -6.25 11.97 7.78
CA ILE A 23 -5.75 12.01 6.40
C ILE A 23 -6.12 13.34 5.74
N ARG A 24 -7.38 13.77 5.86
CA ARG A 24 -7.85 15.06 5.30
C ARG A 24 -7.07 16.27 5.81
N ARG A 25 -6.66 16.25 7.08
CA ARG A 25 -5.92 17.34 7.71
C ARG A 25 -4.42 17.29 7.45
N ALA A 26 -3.86 16.13 7.12
CA ALA A 26 -2.43 15.97 6.87
C ALA A 26 -1.99 16.67 5.57
N ASP A 27 -0.79 17.22 5.53
CA ASP A 27 -0.23 17.82 4.30
C ASP A 27 0.20 16.73 3.29
N MET A 28 0.64 15.58 3.80
CA MET A 28 1.05 14.41 3.03
C MET A 28 0.89 13.13 3.86
N VAL A 29 0.92 11.96 3.21
CA VAL A 29 0.81 10.66 3.87
C VAL A 29 2.06 9.83 3.59
N MET A 30 2.59 9.16 4.63
CA MET A 30 3.60 8.11 4.50
C MET A 30 2.99 6.79 4.96
N ALA A 31 3.00 5.78 4.09
CA ALA A 31 2.38 4.48 4.30
C ALA A 31 3.43 3.38 4.45
N ASN A 32 3.19 2.47 5.41
CA ASN A 32 3.92 1.22 5.52
C ASN A 32 3.31 0.20 4.55
N LEU A 33 4.03 -0.11 3.46
CA LEU A 33 3.57 -1.04 2.42
C LEU A 33 4.33 -2.37 2.49
N ASN A 34 4.82 -2.74 3.66
CA ASN A 34 5.36 -4.07 3.88
C ASN A 34 4.24 -5.13 3.89
N ALA A 35 4.60 -6.32 3.45
CA ALA A 35 3.78 -7.53 3.50
C ALA A 35 3.11 -7.71 4.87
N PHE A 36 1.78 -7.88 4.87
CA PHE A 36 0.99 -8.06 6.09
C PHE A 36 0.00 -9.23 5.93
N ARG A 37 0.25 -10.33 6.66
CA ARG A 37 -0.56 -11.56 6.62
C ARG A 37 -0.70 -12.16 5.21
N GLY A 38 0.35 -12.05 4.42
CA GLY A 38 0.42 -12.42 3.01
C GLY A 38 1.57 -11.65 2.36
N ALA A 39 1.66 -11.68 1.04
CA ALA A 39 2.66 -10.88 0.31
C ALA A 39 2.22 -9.41 0.12
N GLU A 40 0.91 -9.15 0.14
CA GLU A 40 0.36 -7.82 -0.09
C GLU A 40 0.43 -6.91 1.17
N PRO A 41 0.41 -5.57 0.98
CA PRO A 41 0.21 -4.62 2.06
C PRO A 41 -1.13 -4.81 2.78
N ASP A 42 -1.23 -4.25 4.00
CA ASP A 42 -2.49 -4.22 4.74
C ASP A 42 -3.59 -3.50 3.94
N SER A 43 -4.75 -4.15 3.81
CA SER A 43 -5.89 -3.61 3.08
C SER A 43 -6.42 -2.28 3.65
N GLY A 44 -6.32 -2.07 4.97
CA GLY A 44 -6.66 -0.79 5.59
C GLY A 44 -5.71 0.32 5.16
N THR A 45 -4.41 0.03 5.16
CA THR A 45 -3.39 0.96 4.67
C THR A 45 -3.57 1.27 3.17
N ALA A 46 -3.89 0.26 2.35
CA ALA A 46 -4.18 0.46 0.93
C ALA A 46 -5.40 1.39 0.70
N PHE A 47 -6.44 1.24 1.53
CA PHE A 47 -7.58 2.16 1.53
C PHE A 47 -7.16 3.59 1.87
N GLU A 48 -6.36 3.77 2.92
CA GLU A 48 -5.89 5.09 3.38
C GLU A 48 -5.01 5.78 2.32
N VAL A 49 -4.15 5.01 1.63
CA VAL A 49 -3.38 5.48 0.46
C VAL A 49 -4.30 5.98 -0.64
N GLY A 50 -5.25 5.15 -1.09
CA GLY A 50 -6.20 5.53 -2.13
C GLY A 50 -7.01 6.77 -1.77
N TYR A 51 -7.45 6.87 -0.50
CA TYR A 51 -8.19 8.02 0.00
C TYR A 51 -7.33 9.30 0.00
N ALA A 52 -6.06 9.21 0.41
CA ALA A 52 -5.14 10.34 0.40
C ALA A 52 -4.87 10.84 -1.03
N ILE A 53 -4.66 9.93 -1.99
CA ILE A 53 -4.50 10.25 -3.41
C ILE A 53 -5.74 10.97 -3.95
N ALA A 54 -6.94 10.46 -3.65
CA ALA A 54 -8.19 11.08 -4.06
C ALA A 54 -8.39 12.49 -3.46
N CYS A 55 -7.81 12.75 -2.29
CA CYS A 55 -7.78 14.09 -1.69
C CYS A 55 -6.70 15.02 -2.29
N GLY A 56 -5.96 14.58 -3.31
CA GLY A 56 -4.89 15.34 -3.94
C GLY A 56 -3.62 15.46 -3.08
N LYS A 57 -3.44 14.58 -2.10
CA LYS A 57 -2.30 14.64 -1.18
C LYS A 57 -1.12 13.86 -1.74
N PRO A 58 0.13 14.35 -1.61
CA PRO A 58 1.31 13.55 -1.86
C PRO A 58 1.32 12.31 -0.96
N VAL A 59 1.54 11.14 -1.56
CA VAL A 59 1.66 9.88 -0.84
C VAL A 59 3.04 9.28 -1.07
N TRP A 60 3.68 8.90 0.03
CA TRP A 60 4.91 8.14 0.07
C TRP A 60 4.62 6.76 0.64
N GLY A 61 5.29 5.74 0.13
CA GLY A 61 5.18 4.38 0.64
C GLY A 61 6.57 3.80 0.86
N TYR A 62 6.75 3.00 1.91
CA TYR A 62 7.99 2.24 2.10
C TYR A 62 7.72 0.74 2.18
N THR A 63 8.63 -0.04 1.62
CA THR A 63 8.59 -1.50 1.66
C THR A 63 10.01 -2.07 1.69
N GLY A 64 10.23 -3.17 2.41
CA GLY A 64 11.47 -3.93 2.35
C GLY A 64 11.59 -4.78 1.09
N GLN A 65 10.52 -4.92 0.30
CA GLN A 65 10.50 -5.74 -0.91
C GLN A 65 11.06 -4.97 -2.11
N ALA A 66 12.20 -5.42 -2.60
CA ALA A 66 12.85 -4.85 -3.78
C ALA A 66 12.45 -5.58 -5.09
N GLY A 67 12.14 -6.88 -4.99
CA GLY A 67 11.78 -7.73 -6.14
C GLY A 67 10.38 -7.42 -6.67
N SER A 68 10.12 -7.80 -7.91
CA SER A 68 8.79 -7.68 -8.51
C SER A 68 7.77 -8.58 -7.83
N LEU A 69 6.47 -8.36 -8.03
CA LEU A 69 5.43 -9.28 -7.55
C LEU A 69 5.66 -10.71 -8.10
N VAL A 70 6.14 -10.84 -9.34
CA VAL A 70 6.52 -12.14 -9.90
C VAL A 70 7.61 -12.82 -9.06
N ASP A 71 8.67 -12.09 -8.71
CA ASP A 71 9.74 -12.63 -7.86
C ASP A 71 9.26 -12.98 -6.45
N GLN A 72 8.23 -12.29 -5.96
CA GLN A 72 7.70 -12.46 -4.61
C GLN A 72 6.74 -13.64 -4.47
N VAL A 73 5.84 -13.86 -5.44
CA VAL A 73 4.72 -14.80 -5.27
C VAL A 73 4.49 -15.78 -6.42
N ALA A 74 5.07 -15.58 -7.61
CA ALA A 74 4.79 -16.46 -8.72
C ALA A 74 5.45 -17.84 -8.52
N VAL A 75 4.66 -18.91 -8.71
CA VAL A 75 5.14 -20.30 -8.59
C VAL A 75 5.25 -21.00 -9.95
N GLY A 76 4.80 -20.35 -11.02
CA GLY A 76 4.86 -20.88 -12.38
C GLY A 76 4.12 -20.00 -13.37
N ALA A 77 4.02 -20.50 -14.60
CA ALA A 77 3.24 -19.90 -15.67
C ALA A 77 2.04 -20.79 -16.00
N ALA A 78 0.89 -20.17 -16.26
CA ALA A 78 -0.28 -20.79 -16.84
C ALA A 78 -0.51 -20.22 -18.25
N ALA A 79 -1.22 -20.97 -19.09
CA ALA A 79 -1.62 -20.52 -20.42
C ALA A 79 -3.14 -20.57 -20.53
N ASP A 80 -3.77 -19.40 -20.68
CA ASP A 80 -5.19 -19.28 -20.99
C ASP A 80 -5.29 -18.69 -22.41
N ASP A 81 -6.02 -19.36 -23.30
CA ASP A 81 -6.22 -18.96 -24.70
C ASP A 81 -4.93 -18.64 -25.49
N GLY A 82 -3.82 -19.31 -25.13
CA GLY A 82 -2.51 -19.14 -25.77
C GLY A 82 -1.69 -17.95 -25.26
N VAL A 83 -2.18 -17.21 -24.25
CA VAL A 83 -1.44 -16.13 -23.58
C VAL A 83 -0.85 -16.67 -22.28
N SER A 84 0.48 -16.59 -22.15
CA SER A 84 1.18 -16.97 -20.92
C SER A 84 0.98 -15.90 -19.85
N ARG A 85 0.63 -16.33 -18.62
CA ARG A 85 0.54 -15.48 -17.43
C ARG A 85 1.26 -16.12 -16.25
N MET A 86 1.87 -15.30 -15.41
CA MET A 86 2.43 -15.77 -14.14
C MET A 86 1.31 -16.03 -13.14
N VAL A 87 1.43 -17.09 -12.33
CA VAL A 87 0.40 -17.49 -11.36
C VAL A 87 0.98 -17.73 -9.97
N ASP A 88 0.18 -17.46 -8.95
CA ASP A 88 0.48 -17.77 -7.55
C ASP A 88 0.15 -19.23 -7.20
N ALA A 89 0.37 -19.61 -5.94
CA ALA A 89 0.14 -20.96 -5.44
C ALA A 89 -1.34 -21.41 -5.52
N GLU A 90 -2.26 -20.45 -5.58
CA GLU A 90 -3.69 -20.65 -5.70
C GLU A 90 -4.19 -20.60 -7.16
N GLY A 91 -3.30 -20.32 -8.12
CA GLY A 91 -3.59 -20.24 -9.55
C GLY A 91 -4.12 -18.89 -10.03
N TYR A 92 -4.14 -17.86 -9.16
CA TYR A 92 -4.50 -16.51 -9.55
C TYR A 92 -3.36 -15.84 -10.30
N THR A 93 -3.73 -14.91 -11.19
CA THR A 93 -2.77 -14.16 -11.98
C THR A 93 -1.95 -13.22 -11.11
N VAL A 94 -0.64 -13.26 -11.27
CA VAL A 94 0.30 -12.31 -10.68
C VAL A 94 0.55 -11.19 -11.68
N GLU A 95 0.52 -9.94 -11.22
CA GLU A 95 0.84 -8.78 -12.05
C GLU A 95 2.31 -8.82 -12.50
N ASP A 96 2.53 -8.82 -13.81
CA ASP A 96 3.87 -8.86 -14.43
C ASP A 96 4.20 -7.52 -15.10
N PHE A 97 4.29 -6.46 -14.28
CA PHE A 97 4.68 -5.12 -14.71
C PHE A 97 6.09 -4.74 -14.23
N GLY A 98 6.82 -5.68 -13.63
CA GLY A 98 8.11 -5.40 -12.97
C GLY A 98 8.00 -4.52 -11.72
N LEU A 99 6.81 -4.38 -11.14
CA LEU A 99 6.54 -3.60 -9.93
C LEU A 99 6.60 -4.47 -8.69
N ASN A 100 7.06 -3.92 -7.57
CA ASN A 100 7.21 -4.62 -6.29
C ASN A 100 5.96 -4.60 -5.41
N LEU A 101 4.91 -3.90 -5.85
CA LEU A 101 3.62 -3.76 -5.19
C LEU A 101 2.53 -3.75 -6.26
N HIS A 102 1.29 -4.04 -5.87
CA HIS A 102 0.13 -3.92 -6.75
C HIS A 102 0.10 -2.57 -7.49
N LEU A 103 -0.21 -2.58 -8.79
CA LEU A 103 -0.07 -1.43 -9.70
C LEU A 103 -0.72 -0.16 -9.15
N MET A 104 -1.89 -0.30 -8.51
CA MET A 104 -2.63 0.84 -7.97
C MET A 104 -1.86 1.60 -6.89
N LEU A 105 -0.98 0.94 -6.14
CA LEU A 105 -0.12 1.56 -5.14
C LEU A 105 1.20 2.03 -5.76
N ALA A 106 1.85 1.15 -6.53
CA ALA A 106 3.15 1.43 -7.13
C ALA A 106 3.13 2.62 -8.10
N CYS A 107 2.04 2.82 -8.85
CA CYS A 107 1.92 3.91 -9.82
C CYS A 107 1.44 5.23 -9.23
N SER A 108 0.87 5.22 -8.01
CA SER A 108 0.19 6.39 -7.43
C SER A 108 0.91 6.99 -6.22
N ALA A 109 1.80 6.23 -5.57
CA ALA A 109 2.63 6.68 -4.47
C ALA A 109 4.11 6.71 -4.86
N ARG A 110 4.89 7.54 -4.17
CA ARG A 110 6.36 7.54 -4.26
C ARG A 110 6.91 6.43 -3.38
N ILE A 111 7.39 5.35 -4.01
CA ILE A 111 7.85 4.14 -3.30
C ILE A 111 9.34 4.24 -2.96
N VAL A 112 9.66 3.97 -1.70
CA VAL A 112 11.03 3.87 -1.19
C VAL A 112 11.27 2.44 -0.72
N VAL A 113 12.24 1.76 -1.34
CA VAL A 113 12.68 0.45 -0.87
C VAL A 113 13.59 0.64 0.34
N GLY A 114 13.19 0.12 1.49
CA GLY A 114 13.89 0.28 2.75
C GLY A 114 12.95 0.39 3.95
N LYS A 115 13.40 1.10 4.98
CA LYS A 115 12.69 1.30 6.24
C LYS A 115 12.01 2.67 6.25
N ALA A 116 11.17 2.88 7.27
CA ALA A 116 10.50 4.17 7.49
C ALA A 116 11.49 5.36 7.55
N SER A 117 12.68 5.16 8.13
CA SER A 117 13.73 6.19 8.20
C SER A 117 14.21 6.63 6.82
N ASP A 118 14.35 5.69 5.88
CA ASP A 118 14.84 5.97 4.53
C ASP A 118 13.78 6.76 3.74
N CYS A 119 12.51 6.39 3.91
CA CYS A 119 11.39 7.11 3.33
C CYS A 119 11.28 8.53 3.89
N LEU A 120 11.40 8.70 5.20
CA LEU A 120 11.40 10.01 5.84
C LEU A 120 12.56 10.90 5.36
N ALA A 121 13.76 10.34 5.22
CA ALA A 121 14.91 11.06 4.68
C ALA A 121 14.61 11.56 3.26
N ARG A 122 14.03 10.70 2.41
CA ARG A 122 13.67 11.05 1.04
C ARG A 122 12.55 12.10 0.96
N MET A 123 11.57 12.05 1.87
CA MET A 123 10.54 13.08 2.00
C MET A 123 11.15 14.43 2.37
N ALA A 124 12.10 14.47 3.30
CA ALA A 124 12.77 15.70 3.72
C ALA A 124 13.61 16.33 2.59
N GLU A 125 14.27 15.51 1.78
CA GLU A 125 14.99 15.96 0.58
C GLU A 125 14.07 16.61 -0.45
N ASP A 126 12.88 16.04 -0.67
CA ASP A 126 11.90 16.55 -1.63
C ASP A 126 11.25 17.86 -1.15
N ALA A 127 10.94 17.97 0.14
CA ALA A 127 10.37 19.17 0.74
C ALA A 127 11.33 20.38 0.75
N SER A 128 12.63 20.14 0.54
CA SER A 128 13.66 21.18 0.49
C SER A 128 13.91 21.73 -0.93
N ARG A 129 13.16 21.27 -1.94
CA ARG A 129 13.24 21.70 -3.34
C ARG A 129 12.15 22.69 -3.69
#